data_AF-A0A1Z1WPJ4-F1
#
_entry.id   AF-A0A1Z1WPJ4-F1
#
_cell.length_a   1.000
_cell.length_b   1.000
_cell.length_c   1.000
_cell.angle_alpha   90.00
_cell.angle_beta   90.00
_cell.angle_gamma   90.00
#
_symmetry.space_group_name_H-M   'P 1'
#
loop_
_entity.id
_entity.type
_entity.pdbx_description
1 polymer ?
#
loop_
_entity_poly.entity_id
_entity_poly.type
_entity_poly.pdbx_seq_one_letter_code
_entity_poly.pdbx_strand_id
1 'polypeptide(L)'
;MKLSEYVTHDAVGLAELVARGEVTGAELEGVALEAAAAVNPLLNAVVETWPAEGGGASAGGTPTAGAPLAGVPFLLKDIGVTMAGKRTELGSRLAEGNVAASDSYLMRRLRAAGLATFGRTTTPEFAYSITTEAVLYGPTATPGTSAARRAAQAAARRPPSPRASCPSRTPRTRRARSASRPRAPACSA
;
A
#
# COMPACT_ATOMS: atom_id res chain seq x y z
N MET A 1 15.74 -11.18 -12.95
CA MET A 1 15.83 -10.02 -13.88
C MET A 1 16.50 -8.84 -13.18
N LYS A 2 17.30 -8.03 -13.89
CA LYS A 2 17.88 -6.79 -13.35
C LYS A 2 16.97 -5.58 -13.60
N LEU A 3 17.06 -4.55 -12.76
CA LEU A 3 16.28 -3.31 -12.95
C LEU A 3 16.50 -2.67 -14.34
N SER A 4 17.71 -2.71 -14.88
CA SER A 4 18.03 -2.19 -16.22
C SER A 4 17.31 -2.93 -17.36
N GLU A 5 17.02 -4.22 -17.17
CA GLU A 5 16.25 -5.03 -18.14
C GLU A 5 14.75 -4.84 -17.93
N TYR A 6 14.32 -4.70 -16.67
CA TYR A 6 12.92 -4.46 -16.33
C TYR A 6 12.36 -3.21 -17.00
N VAL A 7 13.12 -2.11 -16.99
CA VAL A 7 12.68 -0.82 -17.56
C VAL A 7 12.60 -0.80 -19.09
N THR A 8 13.11 -1.82 -19.79
CA THR A 8 13.02 -1.92 -21.25
C THR A 8 11.78 -2.70 -21.71
N HIS A 9 10.99 -3.25 -20.79
CA HIS A 9 9.77 -4.00 -21.09
C HIS A 9 8.54 -3.21 -20.65
N ASP A 10 7.46 -3.31 -21.41
CA ASP A 10 6.13 -2.90 -20.95
C ASP A 10 5.42 -4.05 -20.22
N ALA A 11 4.20 -3.79 -19.74
CA ALA A 11 3.42 -4.79 -19.02
C ALA A 11 3.15 -6.07 -19.84
N VAL A 12 2.97 -5.95 -21.15
CA VAL A 12 2.70 -7.10 -22.03
C VAL A 12 3.97 -7.92 -22.21
N GLY A 13 5.11 -7.28 -22.50
CA GLY A 13 6.40 -7.95 -22.61
C GLY A 13 6.81 -8.65 -21.32
N LEU A 14 6.56 -8.04 -20.15
CA LEU A 14 6.78 -8.70 -18.86
C LEU A 14 5.88 -9.93 -18.66
N ALA A 15 4.60 -9.84 -19.06
CA ALA A 15 3.68 -10.97 -18.98
C ALA A 15 4.12 -12.13 -19.90
N GLU A 16 4.63 -11.82 -21.09
CA GLU A 16 5.16 -12.83 -22.00
C GLU A 16 6.39 -13.56 -21.43
N LEU A 17 7.31 -12.83 -20.78
CA LEU A 17 8.46 -13.44 -20.11
C LEU A 17 8.02 -14.38 -18.98
N VAL A 18 6.99 -14.00 -18.23
CA VAL A 18 6.38 -14.86 -17.20
C VAL A 18 5.74 -16.09 -17.82
N ALA A 19 5.00 -15.92 -18.93
CA ALA A 19 4.35 -17.02 -19.64
C ALA A 19 5.36 -18.03 -20.22
N ARG A 20 6.54 -17.56 -20.66
CA ARG A 20 7.65 -18.41 -21.13
C ARG A 20 8.48 -19.01 -19.99
N GLY A 21 8.21 -18.63 -18.74
CA GLY A 21 8.96 -19.09 -17.57
C GLY A 21 10.38 -18.55 -17.47
N GLU A 22 10.69 -17.46 -18.20
CA GLU A 22 12.01 -16.81 -18.16
C GLU A 22 12.19 -15.97 -16.89
N VAL A 23 11.08 -15.48 -16.33
CA VAL A 23 11.02 -14.77 -15.05
C VAL A 23 9.76 -15.18 -14.28
N THR A 24 9.80 -15.05 -12.97
CA THR A 24 8.65 -15.27 -12.10
C THR A 24 7.98 -13.95 -11.71
N GLY A 25 6.69 -13.99 -11.41
CA GLY A 25 5.98 -12.80 -10.89
C GLY A 25 6.59 -12.26 -9.59
N ALA A 26 7.12 -13.13 -8.73
CA ALA A 26 7.82 -12.73 -7.51
C ALA A 26 9.13 -11.97 -7.79
N GLU A 27 9.89 -12.40 -8.80
CA GLU A 27 11.07 -11.65 -9.25
C GLU A 27 10.68 -10.28 -9.82
N LEU A 28 9.61 -10.20 -10.61
CA LEU A 28 9.12 -8.91 -11.13
C LEU A 28 8.67 -7.98 -10.02
N GLU A 29 7.92 -8.48 -9.03
CA GLU A 29 7.50 -7.70 -7.86
C GLU A 29 8.71 -7.20 -7.06
N GLY A 30 9.72 -8.04 -6.87
CA GLY A 30 10.97 -7.66 -6.20
C GLY A 30 11.66 -6.49 -6.91
N VAL A 31 11.79 -6.56 -8.24
CA VAL A 31 12.40 -5.49 -9.04
C VAL A 31 11.54 -4.21 -9.03
N ALA A 32 10.21 -4.33 -9.07
CA ALA A 32 9.32 -3.18 -8.98
C ALA A 32 9.41 -2.47 -7.60
N LEU A 33 9.52 -3.24 -6.51
CA LEU A 33 9.74 -2.72 -5.17
C LEU A 33 11.11 -2.03 -5.05
N GLU A 34 12.16 -2.61 -5.64
CA GLU A 34 13.49 -1.99 -5.73
C GLU A 34 13.44 -0.65 -6.47
N ALA A 35 12.78 -0.61 -7.63
CA ALA A 35 12.59 0.60 -8.42
C ALA A 35 11.85 1.69 -7.62
N ALA A 36 10.76 1.31 -6.93
CA ALA A 36 10.00 2.22 -6.09
C ALA A 36 10.86 2.77 -4.94
N ALA A 37 11.64 1.93 -4.26
CA ALA A 37 12.51 2.35 -3.18
C ALA A 37 13.61 3.32 -3.65
N ALA A 38 14.16 3.11 -4.85
CA ALA A 38 15.19 3.96 -5.42
C ALA A 38 14.67 5.33 -5.88
N VAL A 39 13.48 5.37 -6.51
CA VAL A 39 12.97 6.56 -7.19
C VAL A 39 11.96 7.36 -6.36
N ASN A 40 11.14 6.70 -5.56
CA ASN A 40 10.05 7.37 -4.83
C ASN A 40 10.52 8.47 -3.85
N PRO A 41 11.69 8.36 -3.17
CA PRO A 41 12.19 9.47 -2.34
C PRO A 41 12.43 10.78 -3.12
N LEU A 42 12.62 10.71 -4.44
CA LEU A 42 12.80 11.86 -5.32
C LEU A 42 11.48 12.41 -5.84
N LEU A 43 10.47 11.55 -6.02
CA LEU A 43 9.23 11.89 -6.72
C LEU A 43 8.04 12.07 -5.80
N ASN A 44 7.95 11.35 -4.68
CA ASN A 44 6.77 11.27 -3.83
C ASN A 44 5.50 10.88 -4.64
N ALA A 45 5.60 9.80 -5.41
CA ALA A 45 4.54 9.29 -6.28
C ALA A 45 3.82 8.07 -5.70
N VAL A 46 4.46 7.32 -4.81
CA VAL A 46 3.94 6.10 -4.16
C VAL A 46 3.70 6.40 -2.68
N VAL A 47 2.49 6.18 -2.21
CA VAL A 47 2.07 6.46 -0.82
C VAL A 47 2.49 5.32 0.11
N GLU A 48 2.24 4.09 -0.34
CA GLU A 48 2.58 2.86 0.36
C GLU A 48 2.71 1.69 -0.61
N THR A 49 3.47 0.68 -0.19
CA THR A 49 3.58 -0.61 -0.86
C THR A 49 3.02 -1.71 0.04
N TRP A 50 2.50 -2.76 -0.60
CA TRP A 50 1.93 -3.96 0.00
C TRP A 50 2.69 -5.16 -0.57
N PRO A 51 3.89 -5.46 -0.04
CA PRO A 51 4.60 -6.66 -0.47
C PRO A 51 3.70 -7.88 -0.27
N ALA A 52 3.75 -8.83 -1.21
CA ALA A 52 3.01 -10.08 -1.07
C ALA A 52 3.35 -10.77 0.27
N GLU A 53 2.34 -11.00 1.10
CA GLU A 53 2.48 -11.86 2.27
C GLU A 53 2.67 -13.31 1.77
N GLY A 54 3.93 -13.77 1.71
CA GLY A 54 4.23 -15.19 1.43
C GLY A 54 4.56 -15.58 -0.02
N GLY A 55 5.08 -14.67 -0.85
CA GLY A 55 5.89 -15.04 -2.02
C GLY A 55 5.20 -15.81 -3.16
N GLY A 56 3.91 -15.56 -3.44
CA GLY A 56 3.28 -16.23 -4.58
C GLY A 56 1.85 -15.83 -4.98
N ALA A 57 1.15 -15.02 -4.19
CA ALA A 57 -0.14 -14.50 -4.58
C ALA A 57 -0.38 -13.15 -3.93
N SER A 58 -0.49 -12.09 -4.73
CA SER A 58 -1.07 -10.82 -4.28
C SER A 58 -2.38 -11.14 -3.56
N ALA A 59 -2.54 -10.60 -2.35
CA ALA A 59 -3.69 -10.82 -1.48
C ALA A 59 -5.01 -10.68 -2.27
N GLY A 60 -5.59 -11.81 -2.68
CA GLY A 60 -6.87 -11.89 -3.40
C GLY A 60 -7.02 -12.94 -4.50
N GLY A 61 -6.03 -13.78 -4.78
CA GLY A 61 -6.25 -14.99 -5.60
C GLY A 61 -4.97 -15.58 -6.20
N THR A 62 -4.96 -16.91 -6.35
CA THR A 62 -3.96 -17.61 -7.17
C THR A 62 -3.98 -16.98 -8.57
N PRO A 63 -2.83 -16.61 -9.17
CA PRO A 63 -2.79 -16.19 -10.55
C PRO A 63 -3.53 -17.20 -11.41
N THR A 64 -4.57 -16.77 -12.12
CA THR A 64 -5.27 -17.67 -13.04
C THR A 64 -4.26 -18.05 -14.11
N ALA A 65 -3.91 -19.35 -14.18
CA ALA A 65 -3.04 -19.85 -15.24
C ALA A 65 -3.63 -19.44 -16.61
N GLY A 66 -2.83 -18.76 -17.43
CA GLY A 66 -3.28 -18.21 -18.72
C GLY A 66 -3.91 -16.81 -18.67
N ALA A 67 -3.87 -16.11 -17.53
CA ALA A 67 -4.28 -14.70 -17.48
C ALA A 67 -3.32 -13.82 -18.30
N PRO A 68 -3.83 -12.81 -19.04
CA PRO A 68 -3.04 -12.05 -20.02
C PRO A 68 -1.90 -11.22 -19.42
N LEU A 69 -1.99 -10.84 -18.13
CA LEU A 69 -0.99 -10.04 -17.42
C LEU A 69 -0.55 -10.73 -16.11
N ALA A 70 -0.51 -12.07 -16.12
CA ALA A 70 -0.16 -12.87 -14.96
C ALA A 70 1.18 -12.45 -14.35
N GLY A 71 1.17 -12.09 -13.06
CA GLY A 71 2.37 -11.79 -12.29
C GLY A 71 2.98 -10.40 -12.55
N VAL A 72 2.37 -9.57 -13.41
CA VAL A 72 2.89 -8.23 -13.71
C VAL A 72 2.59 -7.28 -12.55
N PRO A 73 3.61 -6.61 -11.96
CA PRO A 73 3.42 -5.67 -10.85
C PRO A 73 2.58 -4.46 -11.26
N PHE A 74 1.66 -4.04 -10.39
CA PHE A 74 0.76 -2.93 -10.64
C PHE A 74 0.54 -2.05 -9.40
N LEU A 75 0.38 -0.73 -9.61
CA LEU A 75 0.01 0.20 -8.54
C LEU A 75 -1.40 0.73 -8.78
N LEU A 76 -2.19 0.79 -7.71
CA LEU A 76 -3.50 1.44 -7.75
C LEU A 76 -3.37 2.93 -7.54
N LYS A 77 -4.12 3.74 -8.28
CA LYS A 77 -4.27 5.13 -7.90
C LYS A 77 -5.10 5.21 -6.62
N ASP A 78 -4.76 6.12 -5.69
CA ASP A 78 -5.50 6.33 -4.43
C ASP A 78 -6.89 6.97 -4.62
N ILE A 79 -7.53 6.74 -5.77
CA ILE A 79 -8.90 7.14 -6.09
C ILE A 79 -9.49 6.24 -7.19
N GLY A 80 -10.79 6.01 -7.14
CA GLY A 80 -11.57 5.32 -8.18
C GLY A 80 -11.52 3.79 -8.10
N VAL A 81 -10.37 3.19 -7.81
CA VAL A 81 -10.22 1.74 -7.64
C VAL A 81 -9.98 1.41 -6.18
N THR A 82 -10.80 0.51 -5.62
CA THR A 82 -10.69 0.07 -4.23
C THR A 82 -10.32 -1.40 -4.17
N MET A 83 -9.41 -1.73 -3.26
CA MET A 83 -8.98 -3.10 -2.96
C MET A 83 -9.38 -3.41 -1.51
N ALA A 84 -10.14 -4.48 -1.31
CA ALA A 84 -10.66 -4.87 0.00
C ALA A 84 -9.53 -4.94 1.05
N GLY A 85 -9.76 -4.34 2.21
CA GLY A 85 -8.80 -4.30 3.32
C GLY A 85 -7.61 -3.36 3.13
N LYS A 86 -7.52 -2.64 2.00
CA LYS A 86 -6.48 -1.64 1.76
C LYS A 86 -7.03 -0.21 1.89
N ARG A 87 -6.14 0.72 2.21
CA ARG A 87 -6.49 2.13 2.38
C ARG A 87 -6.86 2.77 1.04
N THR A 88 -7.82 3.67 1.09
CA THR A 88 -8.21 4.56 -0.01
C THR A 88 -8.57 5.92 0.57
N GLU A 89 -7.60 6.84 0.58
CA GLU A 89 -7.67 8.10 1.33
C GLU A 89 -7.85 9.31 0.38
N LEU A 90 -7.99 9.06 -0.92
CA LEU A 90 -8.44 10.06 -1.90
C LEU A 90 -7.56 11.32 -1.97
N GLY A 91 -6.30 11.21 -1.55
CA GLY A 91 -5.41 12.37 -1.40
C GLY A 91 -5.92 13.46 -0.45
N SER A 92 -6.88 13.16 0.43
CA SER A 92 -7.53 14.12 1.31
C SER A 92 -7.40 13.74 2.77
N ARG A 93 -7.14 14.73 3.63
CA ARG A 93 -7.21 14.55 5.09
C ARG A 93 -8.60 14.09 5.57
N LEU A 94 -9.65 14.42 4.81
CA LEU A 94 -11.02 14.00 5.15
C LEU A 94 -11.18 12.47 5.11
N ALA A 95 -10.42 11.79 4.25
CA ALA A 95 -10.49 10.34 4.09
C ALA A 95 -9.25 9.62 4.67
N GLU A 96 -8.43 10.30 5.48
CA GLU A 96 -7.28 9.69 6.14
C GLU A 96 -7.72 8.51 7.03
N GLY A 97 -7.07 7.36 6.85
CA GLY A 97 -7.43 6.12 7.53
C GLY A 97 -8.62 5.36 6.94
N ASN A 98 -9.26 5.85 5.88
CA ASN A 98 -10.35 5.13 5.22
C ASN A 98 -9.84 3.84 4.56
N VAL A 99 -10.51 2.72 4.85
CA VAL A 99 -10.17 1.38 4.35
C VAL A 99 -11.33 0.85 3.54
N ALA A 100 -11.05 0.36 2.33
CA ALA A 100 -12.07 -0.19 1.46
C ALA A 100 -12.63 -1.51 2.04
N ALA A 101 -13.96 -1.58 2.15
CA ALA A 101 -14.65 -2.79 2.61
C ALA A 101 -14.66 -3.91 1.54
N SER A 102 -14.59 -3.55 0.26
CA SER A 102 -14.68 -4.49 -0.86
C SER A 102 -13.83 -4.06 -2.05
N ASP A 103 -13.50 -5.03 -2.89
CA ASP A 103 -12.93 -4.78 -4.20
C ASP A 103 -13.96 -4.05 -5.08
N SER A 104 -13.52 -3.00 -5.78
CA SER A 104 -14.34 -2.39 -6.82
C SER A 104 -14.51 -3.35 -8.00
N TYR A 105 -15.48 -3.07 -8.87
CA TYR A 105 -15.66 -3.86 -10.08
C TYR A 105 -14.40 -3.87 -10.95
N LEU A 106 -13.74 -2.71 -11.09
CA LEU A 106 -12.48 -2.61 -11.84
C LEU A 106 -11.37 -3.40 -11.16
N MET A 107 -11.26 -3.36 -9.83
CA MET A 107 -10.26 -4.16 -9.10
C MET A 107 -10.44 -5.66 -9.38
N ARG A 108 -11.67 -6.17 -9.38
CA ARG A 108 -11.95 -7.57 -9.73
C ARG A 108 -11.48 -7.93 -11.13
N ARG A 109 -11.63 -7.02 -12.11
CA ARG A 109 -11.11 -7.23 -13.47
C ARG A 109 -9.58 -7.20 -13.53
N LEU A 110 -8.93 -6.30 -12.78
CA LEU A 110 -7.46 -6.24 -12.71
C LEU A 110 -6.89 -7.53 -12.12
N ARG A 111 -7.52 -8.09 -11.09
CA ARG A 111 -7.15 -9.41 -10.54
C ARG A 111 -7.35 -10.54 -11.53
N ALA A 112 -8.50 -10.56 -12.21
CA ALA A 112 -8.80 -11.57 -13.22
C ALA A 112 -7.82 -11.52 -14.41
N ALA A 113 -7.29 -10.34 -14.73
CA ALA A 113 -6.23 -10.17 -15.72
C ALA A 113 -4.86 -10.67 -15.23
N GLY A 114 -4.69 -10.97 -13.94
CA GLY A 114 -3.48 -11.53 -13.37
C GLY A 114 -2.50 -10.50 -12.79
N LEU A 115 -2.89 -9.22 -12.71
CA LEU A 115 -2.03 -8.16 -12.19
C LEU A 115 -1.72 -8.36 -10.70
N ALA A 116 -0.44 -8.25 -10.37
CA ALA A 116 0.07 -8.29 -9.01
C ALA A 116 0.10 -6.87 -8.41
N THR A 117 -1.03 -6.45 -7.84
CA THR A 117 -1.10 -5.14 -7.18
C THR A 117 -0.24 -5.13 -5.92
N PHE A 118 0.74 -4.22 -5.86
CA PHE A 118 1.74 -4.15 -4.79
C PHE A 118 1.76 -2.80 -4.05
N GLY A 119 0.79 -1.91 -4.28
CA GLY A 119 0.74 -0.63 -3.58
C GLY A 119 -0.21 0.37 -4.21
N ARG A 120 -0.13 1.62 -3.73
CA ARG A 120 -0.90 2.73 -4.29
C ARG A 120 -0.11 4.02 -4.50
N THR A 121 -0.50 4.76 -5.54
CA THR A 121 0.06 6.06 -5.92
C THR A 121 -0.73 7.23 -5.36
N THR A 122 -0.05 8.36 -5.24
CA THR A 122 -0.66 9.64 -4.85
C THR A 122 -1.72 10.08 -5.87
N THR A 123 -2.67 10.87 -5.39
CA THR A 123 -3.66 11.54 -6.23
C THR A 123 -3.82 12.98 -5.74
N PRO A 124 -4.21 13.94 -6.62
CA PRO A 124 -4.75 15.20 -6.15
C PRO A 124 -5.93 14.95 -5.22
N GLU A 125 -6.17 15.85 -4.28
CA GLU A 125 -7.31 15.76 -3.36
C GLU A 125 -8.62 15.58 -4.14
N PHE A 126 -9.29 14.43 -3.92
CA PHE A 126 -10.47 13.98 -4.66
C PHE A 126 -10.35 13.98 -6.19
N ALA A 127 -9.12 13.91 -6.73
CA ALA A 127 -8.81 14.12 -8.15
C ALA A 127 -9.37 15.44 -8.71
N TYR A 128 -9.51 16.46 -7.85
CA TYR A 128 -10.08 17.75 -8.24
C TYR A 128 -9.14 18.59 -9.13
N SER A 129 -7.82 18.45 -8.92
CA SER A 129 -6.80 19.17 -9.68
C SER A 129 -6.14 18.28 -10.75
N ILE A 130 -5.49 18.93 -11.71
CA ILE A 130 -4.59 18.31 -12.69
C ILE A 130 -3.14 18.21 -12.18
N THR A 131 -2.82 18.84 -11.03
CA THR A 131 -1.53 18.74 -10.34
C THR A 131 -1.66 17.87 -9.09
N THR A 132 -0.66 17.02 -8.84
CA THR A 132 -0.67 16.10 -7.68
C THR A 132 0.03 16.75 -6.50
N GLU A 133 -0.67 17.68 -5.85
CA GLU A 133 -0.14 18.52 -4.77
C GLU A 133 -0.95 18.37 -3.47
N ALA A 134 -1.55 17.19 -3.27
CA ALA A 134 -2.38 16.88 -2.11
C ALA A 134 -1.66 17.16 -0.79
N VAL A 135 -2.29 17.91 0.11
CA VAL A 135 -1.72 18.26 1.43
C VAL A 135 -1.42 17.03 2.27
N LEU A 136 -2.19 15.95 2.10
CA LEU A 136 -2.02 14.71 2.86
C LEU A 136 -0.65 14.06 2.63
N TYR A 137 -0.17 14.01 1.38
CA TYR A 137 1.08 13.34 1.01
C TYR A 137 2.19 14.30 0.61
N GLY A 138 1.86 15.55 0.31
CA GLY A 138 2.75 16.52 -0.32
C GLY A 138 2.79 16.39 -1.85
N PRO A 139 3.51 17.29 -2.52
CA PRO A 139 3.57 17.34 -3.97
C PRO A 139 4.36 16.17 -4.57
N THR A 140 3.86 15.65 -5.69
CA THR A 140 4.60 14.72 -6.55
C THR A 140 5.45 15.51 -7.54
N ALA A 141 6.75 15.25 -7.58
CA ALA A 141 7.66 15.94 -8.48
C ALA A 141 7.67 15.31 -9.88
N THR A 142 7.88 16.15 -10.89
CA THR A 142 8.07 15.69 -12.28
C THR A 142 9.47 15.08 -12.45
N PRO A 143 9.60 13.86 -13.00
CA PRO A 143 10.90 13.23 -13.27
C PRO A 143 11.85 14.13 -14.09
N GLY A 144 13.16 14.02 -13.84
CA GLY A 144 14.19 14.76 -14.58
C GLY A 144 14.31 16.26 -14.27
N THR A 145 13.34 16.83 -13.53
CA THR A 145 13.33 18.27 -13.21
C THR A 145 14.18 18.63 -11.99
N SER A 146 14.46 19.93 -11.85
CA SER A 146 15.10 20.46 -10.64
C SER A 146 14.22 20.29 -9.39
N ALA A 147 12.90 20.20 -9.54
CA ALA A 147 11.97 19.94 -8.44
C ALA A 147 12.17 18.53 -7.86
N ALA A 148 12.35 17.50 -8.69
CA ALA A 148 12.68 16.15 -8.22
C ALA A 148 14.03 16.13 -7.47
N ARG A 149 15.04 16.87 -7.98
CA ARG A 149 16.33 17.02 -7.30
C ARG A 149 16.23 17.73 -5.95
N ARG A 150 15.33 18.71 -5.82
CA ARG A 150 15.06 19.39 -4.53
C ARG A 150 14.27 18.53 -3.56
N ALA A 151 13.27 17.79 -4.04
CA ALA A 151 12.50 16.84 -3.24
C ALA A 151 13.41 15.77 -2.62
N ALA A 152 14.37 15.24 -3.39
CA ALA A 152 15.42 14.36 -2.91
C ALA A 152 16.22 14.93 -1.72
N GLN A 153 16.66 16.18 -1.86
CA GLN A 153 17.46 16.87 -0.83
C GLN A 153 16.63 17.19 0.42
N ALA A 154 15.33 17.51 0.25
CA ALA A 154 14.41 17.77 1.35
C ALA A 154 14.05 16.47 2.10
N ALA A 155 13.83 15.37 1.38
CA ALA A 155 13.56 14.06 1.96
C ALA A 155 14.74 13.55 2.82
N ALA A 156 15.98 13.73 2.36
CA ALA A 156 17.19 13.38 3.12
C ALA A 156 17.35 14.18 4.43
N ARG A 157 16.68 15.33 4.55
CA ARG A 157 16.73 16.20 5.74
C ARG A 157 15.56 15.99 6.70
N ARG A 158 14.53 15.23 6.32
CA ARG A 158 13.31 15.06 7.12
C ARG A 158 13.50 13.91 8.12
N PRO A 159 13.34 14.14 9.43
CA PRO A 159 13.38 13.04 10.40
C PRO A 159 12.25 12.05 10.10
N PRO A 160 12.43 10.74 10.39
CA PRO A 160 11.38 9.75 10.17
C PRO A 160 10.11 10.19 10.91
N SER A 161 9.04 10.41 10.15
CA SER A 161 7.71 10.63 10.72
C SER A 161 7.34 9.43 11.59
N PRO A 162 6.87 9.61 12.85
CA PRO A 162 6.35 8.52 13.63
C PRO A 162 5.03 8.08 12.99
N ARG A 163 5.11 7.18 12.00
CA ARG A 163 3.94 6.41 11.54
C ARG A 163 3.51 5.58 12.74
N ALA A 164 2.43 6.00 13.40
CA ALA A 164 1.80 5.22 14.45
C ALA A 164 1.41 3.86 13.86
N SER A 165 2.21 2.83 14.15
CA SER A 165 1.66 1.49 14.18
C SER A 165 0.57 1.52 15.24
N CYS A 166 -0.66 1.26 14.83
CA CYS A 166 -1.76 1.15 15.76
C CYS A 166 -1.70 -0.29 16.30
N PRO A 167 -1.18 -0.57 17.52
CA PRO A 167 -1.34 -1.90 18.07
C PRO A 167 -2.81 -2.00 18.49
N SER A 168 -3.47 -3.06 18.02
CA SER A 168 -4.83 -3.44 18.36
C SER A 168 -5.00 -3.58 19.89
N ARG A 169 -5.31 -2.47 20.58
CA ARG A 169 -5.82 -2.48 21.95
C ARG A 169 -7.33 -2.63 21.91
N THR A 170 -7.78 -3.88 21.94
CA THR A 170 -9.13 -4.21 22.40
C THR A 170 -9.29 -3.72 23.85
N PRO A 171 -10.34 -2.95 24.19
CA PRO A 171 -10.59 -2.58 25.58
C PRO A 171 -11.10 -3.82 26.33
N ARG A 172 -10.24 -4.42 27.17
CA ARG A 172 -10.67 -5.40 28.18
C ARG A 172 -11.65 -4.70 29.14
N THR A 173 -12.91 -5.11 29.08
CA THR A 173 -13.93 -4.75 30.06
C THR A 173 -13.48 -5.17 31.45
N ARG A 174 -13.39 -4.21 32.36
CA ARG A 174 -13.01 -4.41 33.75
C ARG A 174 -14.18 -5.06 34.49
N ARG A 175 -14.20 -6.40 34.57
CA ARG A 175 -15.06 -7.14 35.49
C ARG A 175 -14.69 -6.75 36.92
N ALA A 176 -15.60 -6.07 37.61
CA ALA A 176 -15.51 -5.85 39.05
C ALA A 176 -15.59 -7.21 39.76
N ARG A 177 -14.51 -7.59 40.46
CA ARG A 177 -14.53 -8.70 41.42
C ARG A 177 -14.90 -8.13 42.78
N SER A 178 -16.07 -8.54 43.26
CA SER A 178 -16.47 -8.54 44.66
C SER A 178 -15.53 -9.42 45.48
N ALA A 179 -15.01 -8.92 46.60
CA ALA A 179 -14.79 -9.67 47.85
C ALA A 179 -14.02 -8.82 48.87
N SER A 180 -14.72 -8.33 49.90
CA SER A 180 -14.14 -8.14 51.22
C SER A 180 -15.23 -8.13 52.29
N ARG A 181 -15.38 -9.25 52.99
CA ARG A 181 -15.73 -9.27 54.42
C ARG A 181 -14.46 -9.67 55.16
N PRO A 182 -14.20 -9.09 56.33
CA PRO A 182 -14.34 -9.93 57.52
C PRO A 182 -14.87 -9.25 58.79
N ARG A 183 -15.57 -10.09 59.55
CA ARG A 183 -15.62 -10.26 61.03
C ARG A 183 -16.10 -9.11 61.94
N ALA A 184 -17.18 -9.45 62.65
CA ALA A 184 -17.69 -8.80 63.85
C ALA A 184 -16.84 -9.10 65.11
N PRO A 185 -16.98 -8.29 66.17
CA PRO A 185 -16.86 -8.74 67.55
C PRO A 185 -18.23 -8.83 68.26
N ALA A 186 -18.28 -9.71 69.26
CA ALA A 186 -19.46 -10.08 70.05
C ALA A 186 -19.74 -9.13 71.24
N CYS A 187 -21.00 -9.19 71.73
CA CYS A 187 -21.58 -8.88 73.07
C CYS A 187 -20.73 -8.09 74.08
N SER A 188 -21.20 -7.03 74.75
CA SER A 188 -22.30 -6.90 75.76
C SER A 188 -22.19 -5.45 76.31
N ALA A 189 -23.15 -4.77 76.94
CA ALA A 189 -24.30 -5.15 77.78
C ALA A 189 -25.48 -4.18 77.57
#